data_AF-A0A7S6YLC7-F1
#
_entry.id   AF-A0A7S6YLC7-F1
#
_cell.length_a   1.000
_cell.length_b   1.000
_cell.length_c   1.000
_cell.angle_alpha   90.00
_cell.angle_beta   90.00
_cell.angle_gamma   90.00
#
_symmetry.space_group_name_H-M   'P 1'
#
loop_
_entity.id
_entity.type
_entity.pdbx_description
1 polymer ?
#
loop_
_entity_poly.entity_id
_entity_poly.type
_entity_poly.pdbx_seq_one_letter_code
_entity_poly.pdbx_strand_id
1 'polypeptide(L)' 'MAGGVIRFVGSIVESPCTVKIADSKANTQCYRNGQHYQAQQALSGFDTTRKELPLNLGTTEMKWVDQQKKLAVMTVVYR' A
#
# COMPACT_ATOMS: atom_id res chain seq x y z
N MET A 1 11.14 17.31 47.77
CA MET A 1 11.31 17.21 46.32
C MET A 1 10.27 16.23 45.80
N ALA A 2 9.25 16.70 45.08
CA ALA A 2 8.26 15.80 44.48
C ALA A 2 8.78 15.37 43.10
N GLY A 3 9.12 14.10 42.95
CA GLY A 3 9.53 13.51 41.67
C GLY A 3 8.35 13.44 40.69
N GLY A 4 8.63 13.69 39.42
CA GLY A 4 7.65 13.62 38.33
C GLY A 4 7.52 12.21 37.73
N VAL A 5 6.35 11.91 37.17
CA VAL A 5 6.07 10.63 36.50
C VAL A 5 6.18 10.81 34.99
N ILE A 6 6.97 9.97 34.33
CA ILE A 6 7.02 9.85 32.87
C ILE A 6 6.17 8.64 32.46
N ARG A 7 5.20 8.86 31.56
CA ARG A 7 4.40 7.78 30.96
C ARG A 7 4.70 7.68 29.48
N PHE A 8 4.98 6.46 29.03
CA PHE A 8 5.10 6.11 27.62
C PHE A 8 3.83 5.39 27.18
N VAL A 9 3.29 5.77 26.03
CA VAL A 9 2.10 5.15 25.44
C VAL A 9 2.39 4.79 23.99
N GLY A 10 1.87 3.65 23.54
CA GLY A 10 2.04 3.16 22.19
C GLY A 10 1.10 1.98 21.91
N SER A 11 1.00 1.62 20.63
CA SER A 11 0.20 0.49 20.16
C SER A 11 0.98 -0.27 19.10
N ILE A 12 0.90 -1.60 19.12
CA ILE A 12 1.36 -2.44 18.01
C ILE A 12 0.21 -2.52 17.02
N VAL A 13 0.41 -1.99 15.81
CA VAL A 13 -0.54 -2.04 14.71
C VAL A 13 0.03 -2.86 13.57
N GLU A 14 -0.83 -3.40 12.73
CA GLU A 14 -0.40 -4.11 11.53
C GLU A 14 0.27 -3.16 10.54
N SER A 15 1.25 -3.69 9.81
CA SER A 15 1.96 -2.94 8.77
C SER A 15 1.02 -2.61 7.59
N PRO A 16 1.23 -1.47 6.90
CA PRO A 16 0.54 -1.21 5.64
C PRO A 16 0.85 -2.29 4.59
N CYS A 17 0.00 -2.38 3.57
CA CYS A 17 0.30 -3.15 2.39
C CYS A 17 1.55 -2.59 1.68
N THR A 18 2.36 -3.50 1.16
CA THR A 18 3.55 -3.19 0.36
C THR A 18 3.26 -3.45 -1.10
N VAL A 19 3.77 -2.59 -2.00
CA VAL A 19 3.66 -2.79 -3.44
C VAL A 19 5.06 -2.89 -4.02
N LYS A 20 5.38 -4.02 -4.64
CA LYS A 20 6.65 -4.26 -5.35
C LYS A 20 6.39 -4.33 -6.84
N ILE A 21 7.14 -3.57 -7.61
CA ILE A 21 7.05 -3.59 -9.07
C ILE A 21 8.14 -4.51 -9.63
N ALA A 22 7.75 -5.51 -10.41
CA ALA A 22 8.65 -6.40 -11.14
C ALA A 22 7.99 -6.84 -12.45
N ASP A 23 8.76 -6.91 -13.55
CA ASP A 23 8.29 -7.40 -14.86
C ASP A 23 6.99 -6.76 -15.36
N SER A 24 6.86 -5.44 -15.20
CA SER A 24 5.65 -4.67 -15.53
C SER A 24 4.39 -5.13 -14.79
N LYS A 25 4.56 -5.73 -13.61
CA LYS A 25 3.48 -6.12 -12.69
C LYS A 25 3.69 -5.49 -11.33
N ALA A 26 2.59 -5.05 -10.72
CA ALA A 26 2.51 -4.66 -9.33
C ALA A 26 2.14 -5.88 -8.48
N ASN A 27 3.05 -6.29 -7.60
CA ASN A 27 2.86 -7.31 -6.60
C ASN A 27 2.53 -6.62 -5.28
N THR A 28 1.26 -6.67 -4.88
CA THR A 28 0.78 -6.10 -3.63
C THR A 28 0.75 -7.19 -2.57
N GLN A 29 1.33 -6.94 -1.41
CA GLN A 29 1.29 -7.83 -0.24
C GLN A 29 0.81 -7.07 0.99
N CYS A 30 -0.29 -7.52 1.56
CA CYS A 30 -0.86 -7.01 2.80
C CYS A 30 -0.67 -8.01 3.92
N TYR A 31 -0.38 -7.53 5.13
CA TYR A 31 -0.41 -8.34 6.33
C TYR A 31 -1.68 -8.01 7.11
N ARG A 32 -2.54 -9.01 7.32
CA ARG A 32 -3.82 -8.84 8.01
C ARG A 32 -4.13 -10.08 8.83
N ASN A 33 -4.55 -9.91 10.08
CA ASN A 33 -4.91 -10.97 11.01
C ASN A 33 -3.84 -12.07 11.11
N GLY A 34 -2.56 -11.69 11.11
CA GLY A 34 -1.45 -12.64 11.19
C GLY A 34 -1.09 -13.34 9.86
N GLN A 35 -1.77 -13.03 8.76
CA GLN A 35 -1.63 -13.69 7.47
C GLN A 35 -1.19 -12.74 6.35
N HIS A 36 -0.49 -13.27 5.35
CA HIS A 36 -0.13 -12.54 4.14
C HIS A 36 -1.16 -12.77 3.04
N TYR A 37 -1.68 -11.67 2.51
CA TYR A 37 -2.56 -11.68 1.33
C TYR A 37 -1.85 -10.99 0.18
N GLN A 38 -1.82 -11.66 -0.97
CA GLN A 38 -1.10 -11.18 -2.16
C GLN A 38 -2.06 -11.00 -3.33
N ALA A 39 -1.83 -9.94 -4.10
CA ALA A 39 -2.49 -9.70 -5.37
C ALA A 39 -1.45 -9.23 -6.39
N GLN A 40 -1.49 -9.82 -7.59
CA GLN A 40 -0.64 -9.43 -8.70
C GLN A 40 -1.50 -8.78 -9.80
N GLN A 41 -1.08 -7.62 -10.27
CA GLN A 41 -1.80 -6.86 -11.30
C GLN A 41 -0.81 -6.32 -12.33
N ALA A 42 -1.13 -6.45 -13.62
CA ALA A 42 -0.34 -5.82 -14.68
C ALA A 42 -0.43 -4.29 -14.58
N LEU A 43 0.70 -3.59 -14.76
CA LEU A 43 0.74 -2.12 -14.72
C LEU A 43 -0.19 -1.49 -15.77
N SER A 44 -0.30 -2.09 -16.96
CA SER A 44 -1.24 -1.66 -18.00
C SER A 44 -2.71 -1.67 -17.56
N GLY A 45 -3.05 -2.48 -16.55
CA GLY A 45 -4.39 -2.54 -15.99
C GLY A 45 -4.76 -1.36 -15.10
N PHE A 46 -3.79 -0.54 -14.67
CA PHE A 46 -4.03 0.63 -13.81
C PHE A 46 -4.32 1.91 -14.60
N ASP A 47 -4.02 1.96 -15.90
CA ASP A 47 -4.19 3.15 -16.76
C ASP A 47 -5.64 3.65 -16.84
N THR A 48 -6.61 2.79 -16.54
CA THR A 48 -8.04 3.07 -16.76
C THR A 48 -8.90 2.85 -15.53
N THR A 49 -8.42 2.11 -14.53
CA THR A 49 -9.24 1.70 -13.39
C THR A 49 -8.42 1.66 -12.10
N ARG A 50 -9.02 2.16 -11.01
CA ARG A 50 -8.55 1.87 -9.66
C ARG A 50 -8.61 0.37 -9.42
N LYS A 51 -7.66 -0.11 -8.63
CA LYS A 51 -7.59 -1.51 -8.22
C LYS A 51 -7.81 -1.64 -6.74
N GLU A 52 -8.44 -2.72 -6.33
CA GLU A 52 -8.65 -3.05 -4.92
C GLU A 52 -7.37 -3.67 -4.35
N LEU A 53 -7.02 -3.26 -3.13
CA LEU A 53 -6.05 -3.99 -2.32
C LEU A 53 -6.65 -5.34 -1.88
N PRO A 54 -5.82 -6.36 -1.58
CA PRO A 54 -6.27 -7.60 -0.98
C PRO A 54 -7.27 -7.37 0.17
N LEU A 55 -8.30 -8.21 0.26
CA LEU A 55 -9.38 -8.11 1.25
C LEU A 55 -10.15 -6.79 1.25
N ASN A 56 -10.11 -6.02 0.15
CA ASN A 56 -10.74 -4.70 0.07
C ASN A 56 -10.25 -3.73 1.17
N LEU A 57 -8.98 -3.84 1.59
CA LEU A 57 -8.38 -2.97 2.62
C LEU A 57 -8.22 -1.51 2.16
N GLY A 58 -8.41 -1.26 0.87
CA GLY A 58 -8.21 0.04 0.26
C GLY A 58 -8.15 -0.08 -1.25
N THR A 59 -7.71 0.99 -1.88
CA THR A 59 -7.57 1.06 -3.33
C THR A 59 -6.20 1.58 -3.73
N THR A 60 -5.79 1.22 -4.92
CA THR A 60 -4.59 1.70 -5.59
C THR A 60 -4.94 2.34 -6.93
N GLU A 61 -4.36 3.50 -7.18
CA GLU A 61 -4.48 4.23 -8.45
C GLU A 61 -3.09 4.58 -8.96
N MET A 62 -2.87 4.47 -10.27
CA MET A 62 -1.61 4.82 -10.91
C MET A 62 -1.81 5.99 -11.87
N LYS A 63 -0.92 6.97 -11.81
CA LYS A 63 -0.91 8.09 -12.75
C LYS A 63 0.48 8.27 -13.34
N TRP A 64 0.57 8.28 -14.66
CA TRP A 64 1.78 8.67 -15.37
C TRP A 64 2.05 10.15 -15.15
N VAL A 65 3.29 10.49 -14.85
CA VAL A 65 3.72 11.89 -14.69
C VAL A 65 4.45 12.42 -15.92
N ASP A 66 4.85 11.55 -16.84
CA ASP A 66 5.48 11.90 -18.11
C ASP A 66 4.67 11.41 -19.31
N GLN A 67 4.72 12.16 -20.42
CA GLN A 67 4.03 11.78 -21.66
C GLN A 67 4.58 10.49 -22.29
N GLN A 68 5.85 10.15 -22.00
CA GLN A 68 6.49 8.94 -22.48
C GLN A 68 6.11 7.70 -21.64
N LYS A 69 5.31 7.86 -20.58
CA LYS A 69 4.88 6.79 -19.66
C LYS A 69 6.04 5.96 -19.10
N LYS A 70 7.12 6.61 -18.70
CA LYS A 70 8.30 5.99 -18.06
C LYS A 70 8.32 6.20 -16.54
N LEU A 71 7.57 7.18 -16.04
CA LEU A 71 7.49 7.50 -14.62
C LEU A 71 6.02 7.61 -14.21
N ALA A 72 5.67 6.91 -13.13
CA ALA A 72 4.33 6.93 -12.57
C ALA A 72 4.36 7.16 -11.07
N VAL A 73 3.31 7.80 -10.56
CA VAL A 73 2.99 7.88 -9.15
C VAL A 73 1.87 6.87 -8.87
N MET A 74 2.11 5.97 -7.93
CA MET A 74 1.09 5.05 -7.43
C MET A 74 0.58 5.55 -6.08
N THR A 75 -0.71 5.86 -6.02
CA THR A 75 -1.39 6.33 -4.82
C THR A 75 -2.11 5.16 -4.17
N VAL A 76 -1.82 4.90 -2.89
CA VAL A 76 -2.48 3.88 -2.08
C VAL A 76 -3.39 4.58 -1.08
N VAL A 77 -4.68 4.26 -1.10
CA VAL A 77 -5.68 4.83 -0.17
C VAL A 77 -6.29 3.71 0.65
N TYR A 78 -6.02 3.71 1.95
CA TYR A 78 -6.60 2.75 2.91
C TYR A 78 -8.01 3.18 3.31
N ARG A 79 -8.88 2.19 3.59
CA ARG A 79 -10.21 2.39 4.17
C ARG A 79 -10.16 2.43 5.69
#